data_AF-A0A0U3AP21-F1
#
_entry.id   AF-A0A0U3AP21-F1
#
_cell.length_a   1.000
_cell.length_b   1.000
_cell.length_c   1.000
_cell.angle_alpha   90.00
_cell.angle_beta   90.00
_cell.angle_gamma   90.00
#
_symmetry.space_group_name_H-M   'P 1'
#
loop_
_entity.id
_entity.type
_entity.pdbx_description
1 polymer ?
#
loop_
_entity_poly.entity_id
_entity_poly.type
_entity_poly.pdbx_seq_one_letter_code
_entity_poly.pdbx_strand_id
1 'polypeptide(L)' 'MKRLQISIEPELDLAVERRAEEEGLSKAEVIRRCVREEIRPLPPIEEDPLFKMFGTVSSDPDDKRTIDEVIYGPSNPDP' A
#
# COMPACT_ATOMS: atom_id res chain seq x y z
N MET A 1 -14.05 -7.41 18.49
CA MET A 1 -12.62 -7.07 18.68
C MET A 1 -11.78 -8.35 18.59
N LYS A 2 -10.61 -8.29 17.95
CA LYS A 2 -9.60 -9.36 17.98
C LYS A 2 -8.40 -8.89 18.82
N ARG A 3 -7.78 -9.76 19.62
CA ARG A 3 -6.59 -9.42 20.42
C ARG A 3 -5.36 -9.53 19.53
N LEU A 4 -4.56 -8.47 19.48
CA LEU A 4 -3.29 -8.40 18.77
C LEU A 4 -2.19 -8.06 19.78
N GLN A 5 -1.06 -8.76 19.69
CA GLN A 5 0.16 -8.45 20.43
C GLN A 5 1.22 -8.00 19.43
N ILE A 6 1.81 -6.84 19.67
CA ILE A 6 2.90 -6.27 18.88
C ILE A 6 4.05 -5.91 19.81
N SER A 7 5.27 -5.99 19.29
CA SER A 7 6.44 -5.39 19.92
C SER A 7 6.70 -4.06 19.22
N ILE A 8 6.92 -3.01 20.00
CA ILE A 8 7.29 -1.69 19.50
C ILE A 8 8.47 -1.19 20.33
N GLU A 9 9.22 -0.26 19.75
CA GLU A 9 10.35 0.35 20.41
C GLU A 9 9.90 1.16 21.64
N PRO A 10 10.69 1.19 22.74
CA PRO A 10 10.31 1.89 23.97
C PRO A 10 10.00 3.38 23.76
N GLU A 11 10.70 4.04 22.84
CA GLU A 11 10.46 5.45 22.49
C GLU A 11 9.08 5.67 21.86
N LEU A 12 8.56 4.71 21.09
CA LEU A 12 7.21 4.79 20.52
C LEU A 12 6.16 4.60 21.62
N ASP A 13 6.39 3.67 22.54
CA ASP A 13 5.50 3.46 23.68
C ASP A 13 5.38 4.73 24.55
N LEU A 14 6.50 5.42 24.79
CA LEU A 14 6.52 6.70 25.50
C LEU A 14 5.83 7.82 24.72
N ALA A 15 6.03 7.88 23.40
CA ALA A 15 5.37 8.88 22.55
C ALA A 15 3.84 8.71 22.53
N VAL A 16 3.36 7.47 22.51
CA VAL A 16 1.93 7.17 22.58
C VAL A 16 1.37 7.51 23.97
N GLU A 17 2.11 7.24 25.05
CA GLU A 17 1.70 7.61 26.41
C GLU A 17 1.52 9.12 26.55
N ARG A 18 2.54 9.89 26.14
CA ARG A 18 2.49 11.36 26.21
C ARG A 18 1.28 11.91 25.45
N ARG A 19 1.03 11.40 24.25
CA ARG A 19 -0.13 11.82 23.44
C ARG A 19 -1.46 11.44 24.07
N ALA A 20 -1.53 10.29 24.75
CA ALA A 20 -2.72 9.87 25.48
C ALA A 20 -3.02 10.81 26.65
N GLU A 21 -1.99 11.21 27.41
CA GLU A 21 -2.10 12.20 28.48
C GLU A 21 -2.53 13.58 27.97
N GLU A 22 -1.89 14.07 26.91
CA GLU A 22 -2.20 15.38 26.29
C GLU A 22 -3.66 15.46 25.81
N GLU A 23 -4.20 14.36 25.28
CA GLU A 23 -5.54 14.31 24.72
C GLU A 23 -6.61 13.80 25.71
N GLY A 24 -6.21 13.39 26.92
CA GLY A 24 -7.12 12.78 27.91
C GLY A 24 -7.72 11.45 27.45
N LEU A 25 -6.99 10.69 26.63
CA LEU A 25 -7.42 9.41 26.07
C LEU A 25 -6.66 8.25 26.72
N SER A 26 -7.17 7.03 26.52
CA SER A 26 -6.39 5.84 26.84
C SER A 26 -5.33 5.59 25.77
N LYS A 27 -4.18 5.03 26.16
CA LYS A 27 -3.11 4.59 25.25
C LYS A 27 -3.65 3.73 24.09
N ALA A 28 -4.58 2.81 24.41
CA ALA A 28 -5.20 1.94 23.44
C ALA A 28 -6.09 2.68 22.42
N GLU A 29 -6.73 3.79 22.81
CA GLU A 29 -7.52 4.61 21.87
C GLU A 29 -6.62 5.38 20.91
N VAL A 30 -5.50 5.93 21.40
CA VAL A 30 -4.49 6.57 20.53
C VAL A 30 -3.98 5.57 19.49
N ILE A 31 -3.62 4.36 19.90
CA ILE A 31 -3.16 3.29 18.99
C ILE A 31 -4.25 2.95 17.96
N ARG A 32 -5.50 2.72 18.40
CA ARG A 32 -6.61 2.42 17.49
C ARG A 32 -6.85 3.54 16.47
N ARG A 33 -6.74 4.80 16.89
CA ARG A 33 -6.90 5.94 15.99
C ARG A 33 -5.79 5.99 14.95
N CYS A 34 -4.52 5.88 15.37
CA CYS A 34 -3.39 5.85 14.44
C CYS A 34 -3.53 4.70 13.42
N VAL A 35 -3.89 3.50 13.89
CA VAL A 35 -4.12 2.34 13.00
C VAL A 35 -5.25 2.61 12.01
N ARG A 36 -6.34 3.25 12.44
CA ARG A 36 -7.49 3.57 11.56
C ARG A 36 -7.15 4.63 10.51
N GLU A 37 -6.32 5.59 10.87
CA GLU A 37 -5.93 6.69 9.98
C GLU A 37 -5.03 6.19 8.86
N GLU A 38 -4.07 5.32 9.19
CA GLU A 38 -3.06 4.79 8.26
C GLU A 38 -3.53 3.55 7.49
N ILE A 39 -4.26 2.64 8.16
CA ILE A 39 -4.72 1.39 7.55
C ILE A 39 -6.18 1.57 7.14
N ARG A 40 -6.38 2.26 6.01
CA ARG A 40 -7.69 2.29 5.35
C ARG A 40 -7.89 1.01 4.54
N PRO A 41 -9.09 0.40 4.58
CA PRO A 41 -9.41 -0.64 3.63
C PRO A 41 -9.24 -0.09 2.21
N LEU A 42 -8.65 -0.86 1.32
CA LEU A 42 -8.66 -0.54 -0.10
C LEU A 42 -10.13 -0.37 -0.54
N PRO A 43 -10.43 0.61 -1.41
CA PRO A 43 -11.76 0.71 -1.98
C PRO A 43 -12.12 -0.61 -2.66
N PRO A 44 -13.41 -0.97 -2.73
CA PRO A 44 -13.88 -2.02 -3.63
C PRO A 44 -13.28 -1.81 -5.02
N ILE A 45 -12.96 -2.89 -5.73
CA ILE A 45 -12.27 -2.79 -7.04
C ILE A 45 -13.09 -1.96 -8.04
N GLU A 46 -14.41 -1.96 -7.89
CA GLU A 46 -15.37 -1.18 -8.67
C GLU A 46 -15.24 0.34 -8.44
N GLU A 47 -14.74 0.74 -7.27
CA GLU A 47 -14.53 2.14 -6.86
C GLU A 47 -13.07 2.60 -7.02
N ASP A 48 -12.15 1.70 -7.41
CA ASP A 48 -10.74 2.01 -7.59
C ASP A 48 -10.52 2.91 -8.82
N PRO A 49 -9.95 4.12 -8.67
CA PRO A 49 -9.62 5.00 -9.79
C PRO A 49 -8.66 4.36 -10.80
N LEU A 50 -7.77 3.47 -10.37
CA LEU A 50 -6.84 2.74 -11.22
C LEU A 50 -7.55 1.63 -12.00
N PHE A 51 -8.64 1.07 -11.47
CA PHE A 51 -9.45 0.08 -12.20
C PHE A 51 -10.06 0.68 -13.47
N LYS A 52 -10.43 1.97 -13.46
CA LYS A 52 -10.87 2.68 -14.68
C LYS A 52 -9.77 2.83 -15.73
N MET A 53 -8.50 2.68 -15.35
CA MET A 53 -7.38 2.68 -16.29
C MET A 53 -7.11 1.29 -16.88
N PHE A 54 -7.70 0.23 -16.32
CA PHE A 54 -7.52 -1.13 -16.81
C PHE A 54 -8.10 -1.25 -18.24
N GLY A 55 -7.24 -1.61 -19.21
CA GLY A 55 -7.61 -1.71 -20.62
C GLY A 55 -7.72 -0.38 -21.40
N THR A 56 -7.41 0.77 -20.77
CA THR A 56 -7.34 2.06 -21.50
C THR A 56 -6.11 2.19 -22.40
N VAL A 57 -5.07 1.40 -22.12
CA VAL A 57 -3.92 1.23 -23.01
C VAL A 57 -4.19 0.02 -23.89
N SER A 58 -4.59 0.26 -25.14
CA SER A 58 -4.63 -0.78 -26.15
C SER A 58 -3.20 -1.05 -26.63
N SER A 59 -2.67 -2.23 -26.33
CA SER A 59 -1.59 -2.77 -27.16
C SER A 59 -2.18 -3.21 -28.49
N ASP A 60 -1.45 -3.03 -29.58
CA ASP A 60 -1.80 -3.69 -30.84
C ASP A 60 -1.83 -5.20 -30.57
N PRO A 61 -2.98 -5.89 -30.75
CA PRO A 61 -3.10 -7.32 -30.48
C PRO A 61 -2.20 -8.17 -31.41
N ASP A 62 -1.73 -7.61 -32.51
CA ASP A 62 -0.77 -8.23 -33.43
C ASP A 62 0.70 -7.91 -33.06
N ASP A 63 0.95 -7.15 -31.98
CA ASP A 63 2.29 -6.92 -31.47
C ASP A 63 2.84 -8.19 -30.82
N LYS A 64 3.66 -8.92 -31.57
CA LYS A 64 4.31 -10.16 -31.13
C LYS A 64 5.57 -9.92 -30.31
N ARG A 65 5.96 -8.65 -30.09
CA ARG A 65 7.19 -8.35 -29.37
C ARG A 65 7.06 -8.78 -27.92
N THR A 66 8.08 -9.49 -27.44
CA THR A 66 8.17 -9.81 -26.01
C THR A 66 8.47 -8.55 -25.20
N ILE A 67 8.17 -8.58 -23.89
CA ILE A 67 8.52 -7.48 -22.98
C ILE A 67 10.02 -7.15 -23.08
N ASP A 68 10.85 -8.19 -23.21
CA ASP A 68 12.30 -8.03 -23.34
C ASP A 68 12.70 -7.35 -24.65
N GLU A 69 12.06 -7.67 -25.78
CA GLU A 69 12.32 -7.00 -27.06
C GLU A 69 11.92 -5.51 -27.06
N VAL A 70 10.87 -5.17 -26.31
CA VAL A 70 10.42 -3.77 -26.16
C VAL A 70 11.36 -2.97 -25.26
N ILE A 71 11.82 -3.56 -24.15
CA ILE A 71 12.66 -2.88 -23.15
C ILE A 71 14.13 -2.85 -23.58
N TYR A 72 14.66 -3.95 -24.11
CA TYR A 72 16.08 -4.13 -24.41
C TYR A 72 16.41 -4.10 -25.91
N GLY A 73 15.40 -4.05 -26.78
CA GLY A 73 15.57 -4.15 -28.23
C GLY A 73 15.65 -5.59 -28.71
N PRO A 74 15.65 -5.83 -30.05
CA PRO A 74 15.82 -7.16 -30.59
C PRO A 74 17.13 -7.75 -30.07
N SER A 75 17.06 -8.92 -29.46
CA SER A 75 18.25 -9.71 -29.14
C SER A 75 18.96 -9.99 -30.46
N ASN A 76 20.04 -9.27 -30.72
CA ASN A 76 20.89 -9.53 -31.86
C ASN A 76 21.38 -10.98 -31.68
N PRO A 77 21.04 -11.93 -32.56
CA PRO A 77 21.78 -13.17 -32.58
C PRO A 77 23.18 -12.77 -33.05
N ASP A 78 24.10 -12.65 -32.11
CA ASP A 78 25.50 -12.32 -32.40
C ASP A 78 26.09 -13.36 -33.39
N PRO A 79 27.11 -12.95 -34.18
CA PRO A 79 27.43 -13.48 -35.51
C PRO A 79 27.92 -14.92 -35.60
#